data_AF-A0A3L7XZ03-F1
#
_entry.id   AF-A0A3L7XZ03-F1
#
_cell.length_a   1.000
_cell.length_b   1.000
_cell.length_c   1.000
_cell.angle_alpha   90.00
_cell.angle_beta   90.00
_cell.angle_gamma   90.00
#
_symmetry.space_group_name_H-M   'P 1'
#
loop_
_entity.id
_entity.type
_entity.pdbx_description
1 polymer ?
#
loop_
_entity_poly.entity_id
_entity_poly.type
_entity_poly.pdbx_seq_one_letter_code
_entity_poly.pdbx_strand_id
1 'polypeptide(L)'
;MAVAQRMIDTFGLNPAHLVHGRPQSSRGGSGELLAHMCSGQHLSLLILAKARGFDPIGYDAFDHPVQRELRTVVGELLSVDLHAAPWGIDGCAIPTSAVPLRAAAEGARRWATPHDPLVPERYRALLERVRSAAVKNPRLISGAGFLDTDLIRGGDGVVVAKQGAEGLCLVGLPGYGIAVRTEDGDAAARSGRVATVAVLAAIGASIAAAASLDSHRTVNLADPRGGAALATVRPGDSLTTLKVS
;
A
#
# COMPACT_ATOMS: atom_id res chain seq x y z
N MET A 1 -11.33 -9.64 9.91
CA MET A 1 -12.11 -9.85 11.15
C MET A 1 -11.23 -10.18 12.36
N ALA A 2 -10.64 -11.38 12.49
CA ALA A 2 -9.95 -11.79 13.73
C ALA A 2 -8.76 -10.89 14.17
N VAL A 3 -7.99 -10.34 13.23
CA VAL A 3 -6.86 -9.43 13.55
C VAL A 3 -7.37 -8.07 14.06
N ALA A 4 -8.35 -7.47 13.38
CA ALA A 4 -8.93 -6.19 13.75
C ALA A 4 -9.60 -6.24 15.14
N GLN A 5 -10.33 -7.33 15.43
CA GLN A 5 -10.90 -7.54 16.76
C GLN A 5 -9.80 -7.64 17.83
N ARG A 6 -8.73 -8.42 17.59
CA ARG A 6 -7.59 -8.49 18.51
C ARG A 6 -6.93 -7.13 18.74
N MET A 7 -6.85 -6.26 17.72
CA MET A 7 -6.33 -4.89 17.90
C MET A 7 -7.23 -4.09 18.85
N ILE A 8 -8.56 -4.19 18.69
CA ILE A 8 -9.52 -3.54 19.59
C ILE A 8 -9.31 -4.00 21.03
N ASP A 9 -9.27 -5.32 21.25
CA ASP A 9 -9.17 -5.90 22.58
C ASP A 9 -7.82 -5.55 23.22
N THR A 10 -6.72 -5.68 22.47
CA THR A 10 -5.35 -5.43 22.95
C THR A 10 -5.15 -3.97 23.35
N PHE A 11 -5.67 -3.04 22.55
CA PHE A 11 -5.46 -1.61 22.77
C PHE A 11 -6.65 -0.92 23.47
N GLY A 12 -7.69 -1.66 23.85
CA GLY A 12 -8.91 -1.14 24.47
C GLY A 12 -9.51 0.02 23.66
N LEU A 13 -9.76 -0.22 22.37
CA LEU A 13 -10.32 0.78 21.45
C LEU A 13 -11.84 0.71 21.47
N ASN A 14 -12.52 1.83 21.22
CA ASN A 14 -13.96 1.83 21.02
C ASN A 14 -14.27 1.70 19.50
N PRO A 15 -14.83 0.58 19.03
CA PRO A 15 -15.15 0.41 17.61
C PRO A 15 -16.18 1.42 17.09
N ALA A 16 -16.98 2.03 17.98
CA ALA A 16 -17.92 3.10 17.59
C ALA A 16 -17.21 4.38 17.09
N HIS A 17 -15.90 4.52 17.34
CA HIS A 17 -15.12 5.63 16.81
C HIS A 17 -14.66 5.38 15.36
N LEU A 18 -14.80 4.18 14.82
CA LEU A 18 -14.40 3.91 13.44
C LEU A 18 -15.29 4.67 12.43
N VAL A 19 -14.66 5.14 11.36
CA VAL A 19 -15.31 5.80 10.22
C VAL A 19 -14.90 5.06 8.95
N HIS A 20 -15.77 5.01 7.94
CA HIS A 20 -15.38 4.61 6.58
C HIS A 20 -16.27 5.27 5.51
N GLY A 21 -15.65 5.65 4.39
CA GLY A 21 -16.17 6.53 3.34
C GLY A 21 -17.23 5.99 2.39
N ARG A 22 -18.28 5.32 2.88
CA ARG A 22 -19.51 5.15 2.09
C ARG A 22 -20.60 6.14 2.52
N PRO A 23 -21.41 6.69 1.58
CA PRO A 23 -22.54 7.53 1.93
C PRO A 23 -23.49 6.80 2.89
N GLN A 24 -24.05 7.57 3.81
CA GLN A 24 -24.99 7.17 4.86
C GLN A 24 -26.32 6.60 4.30
N SER A 25 -26.32 5.37 3.78
CA SER A 25 -27.55 4.59 3.61
C SER A 25 -27.48 3.17 4.18
N SER A 26 -26.30 2.71 4.58
CA SER A 26 -26.13 1.47 5.33
C SER A 26 -25.18 1.71 6.50
N ARG A 27 -25.73 2.15 7.64
CA ARG A 27 -25.07 1.92 8.93
C ARG A 27 -25.13 0.43 9.20
N GLY A 28 -24.21 -0.30 8.57
CA GLY A 28 -23.88 -1.65 8.96
C GLY A 28 -23.50 -1.68 10.44
N GLY A 29 -23.89 -2.72 11.15
CA GLY A 29 -23.42 -2.94 12.51
C GLY A 29 -21.88 -2.92 12.58
N SER A 30 -21.33 -2.80 13.78
CA SER A 30 -19.87 -2.79 14.03
C SER A 30 -19.09 -3.94 13.36
N GLY A 31 -19.75 -5.06 13.04
CA GLY A 31 -19.18 -6.16 12.27
C GLY A 31 -18.84 -5.83 10.81
N GLU A 32 -19.58 -4.94 10.14
CA GLU A 32 -19.31 -4.54 8.75
C GLU A 32 -18.08 -3.61 8.66
N LEU A 33 -17.90 -2.74 9.65
CA LEU A 33 -16.74 -1.84 9.77
C LEU A 33 -15.42 -2.61 9.91
N LEU A 34 -15.41 -3.69 10.70
CA LEU A 34 -14.22 -4.53 10.92
C LEU A 34 -13.92 -5.48 9.76
N ALA A 35 -14.87 -5.66 8.85
CA ALA A 35 -14.67 -6.41 7.62
C ALA A 35 -14.08 -5.55 6.50
N HIS A 36 -14.11 -4.22 6.62
CA HIS A 36 -13.55 -3.32 5.62
C HIS A 36 -12.02 -3.50 5.48
N MET A 37 -11.51 -3.42 4.25
CA MET A 37 -10.09 -3.65 3.94
C MET A 37 -9.14 -2.63 4.62
N CYS A 38 -9.61 -1.40 4.85
CA CYS A 38 -8.82 -0.36 5.53
C CYS A 38 -8.95 -0.41 7.07
N SER A 39 -9.73 -1.33 7.66
CA SER A 39 -9.97 -1.37 9.11
C SER A 39 -8.69 -1.35 9.95
N GLY A 40 -7.63 -2.04 9.52
CA GLY A 40 -6.33 -2.01 10.21
C GLY A 40 -5.65 -0.64 10.21
N GLN A 41 -5.77 0.13 9.12
CA GLN A 41 -5.26 1.51 9.03
C GLN A 41 -6.03 2.42 9.98
N HIS A 42 -7.37 2.36 9.96
CA HIS A 42 -8.21 3.17 10.83
C HIS A 42 -7.97 2.86 12.32
N LEU A 43 -7.85 1.57 12.67
CA LEU A 43 -7.51 1.17 14.04
C LEU A 43 -6.12 1.67 14.45
N SER A 44 -5.14 1.71 13.53
CA SER A 44 -3.81 2.27 13.80
C SER A 44 -3.86 3.78 14.09
N LEU A 45 -4.75 4.53 13.42
CA LEU A 45 -4.99 5.95 13.69
C LEU A 45 -5.63 6.17 15.07
N LEU A 46 -6.56 5.31 15.47
CA LEU A 46 -7.14 5.33 16.82
C LEU A 46 -6.13 4.96 17.91
N ILE A 47 -5.24 3.99 17.62
CA ILE A 47 -4.12 3.66 18.51
C ILE A 47 -3.20 4.86 18.69
N LEU A 48 -2.90 5.60 17.61
CA LEU A 48 -2.10 6.82 17.67
C LEU A 48 -2.79 7.90 18.51
N ALA A 49 -4.10 8.15 18.30
CA ALA A 49 -4.87 9.09 19.10
C ALA A 49 -4.76 8.77 20.60
N LYS A 50 -4.99 7.50 20.97
CA LYS A 50 -4.91 7.03 22.35
C LYS A 50 -3.50 7.17 22.93
N ALA A 51 -2.47 6.78 22.18
CA ALA A 51 -1.08 6.87 22.63
C ALA A 51 -0.61 8.31 22.88
N ARG A 52 -1.21 9.29 22.20
CA ARG A 52 -0.92 10.72 22.34
C ARG A 52 -1.88 11.47 23.26
N GLY A 53 -2.96 10.83 23.71
CA GLY A 53 -4.02 11.48 24.48
C GLY A 53 -4.88 12.45 23.65
N PHE A 54 -4.94 12.29 22.33
CA PHE A 54 -5.83 13.04 21.47
C PHE A 54 -7.26 12.51 21.57
N ASP A 55 -8.25 13.37 21.31
CA ASP A 55 -9.62 12.94 21.06
C ASP A 55 -9.60 11.96 19.85
N PRO A 56 -10.15 10.74 19.97
CA PRO A 56 -10.25 9.84 18.83
C PRO A 56 -11.32 10.26 17.82
N ILE A 57 -12.25 11.15 18.16
CA ILE A 57 -13.35 11.54 17.28
C ILE A 57 -12.87 12.55 16.23
N GLY A 58 -13.20 12.29 14.96
CA GLY A 58 -12.78 13.15 13.84
C GLY A 58 -11.33 12.94 13.42
N TYR A 59 -10.72 11.80 13.73
CA TYR A 59 -9.36 11.47 13.27
C TYR A 59 -9.23 11.42 11.74
N ASP A 60 -10.33 11.36 11.01
CA ASP A 60 -10.45 11.47 9.55
C ASP A 60 -10.50 12.92 9.05
N ALA A 61 -10.55 13.92 9.93
CA ALA A 61 -10.44 15.32 9.53
C ALA A 61 -8.99 15.71 9.22
N PHE A 62 -8.77 16.49 8.16
CA PHE A 62 -7.43 16.89 7.71
C PHE A 62 -6.61 17.60 8.81
N ASP A 63 -7.24 18.45 9.61
CA ASP A 63 -6.57 19.21 10.66
C ASP A 63 -6.44 18.48 12.00
N HIS A 64 -6.97 17.25 12.09
CA HIS A 64 -6.89 16.46 13.31
C HIS A 64 -5.41 16.19 13.69
N PRO A 65 -5.03 16.26 14.98
CA PRO A 65 -3.65 16.03 15.42
C PRO A 65 -3.04 14.71 14.93
N VAL A 66 -3.83 13.64 14.85
CA VAL A 66 -3.42 12.34 14.26
C VAL A 66 -2.98 12.48 12.80
N GLN A 67 -3.75 13.19 11.98
CA GLN A 67 -3.43 13.39 10.56
C GLN A 67 -2.21 14.28 10.39
N ARG A 68 -2.05 15.29 11.26
CA ARG A 68 -0.85 16.13 11.29
C ARG A 68 0.41 15.32 11.61
N GLU A 69 0.37 14.44 12.61
CA GLU A 69 1.50 13.55 12.93
C GLU A 69 1.81 12.59 11.78
N LEU A 70 0.79 12.01 11.15
CA LEU A 70 0.96 11.14 10.00
C LEU A 70 1.65 11.87 8.85
N ARG A 71 1.20 13.09 8.50
CA ARG A 71 1.82 13.90 7.45
C ARG A 71 3.26 14.28 7.76
N THR A 72 3.58 14.60 9.02
CA THR A 72 4.97 14.86 9.42
C THR A 72 5.86 13.63 9.19
N VAL A 73 5.47 12.46 9.72
CA VAL A 73 6.29 11.24 9.61
C VAL A 73 6.45 10.80 8.16
N VAL A 74 5.35 10.72 7.41
CA VAL A 74 5.39 10.30 6.01
C VAL A 74 6.12 11.34 5.15
N GLY A 75 5.93 12.64 5.41
CA GLY A 75 6.61 13.70 4.68
C GLY A 75 8.11 13.66 4.83
N GLU A 76 8.61 13.42 6.04
CA GLU A 76 10.04 13.25 6.28
C GLU A 76 10.61 11.98 5.61
N LEU A 77 9.85 10.88 5.66
CA LEU A 77 10.23 9.64 4.97
C LEU A 77 10.26 9.78 3.44
N LEU A 78 9.39 10.61 2.88
CA LEU A 78 9.33 10.88 1.44
C LEU A 78 10.18 12.09 1.01
N SER A 79 10.71 12.86 1.96
CA SER A 79 11.37 14.16 1.72
C SER A 79 10.45 15.15 0.97
N VAL A 80 9.18 15.20 1.36
CA VAL A 80 8.14 16.06 0.79
C VAL A 80 7.37 16.73 1.94
N ASP A 81 7.14 18.05 1.86
CA ASP A 81 6.28 18.73 2.81
C ASP A 81 4.80 18.39 2.53
N LEU A 82 4.27 17.42 3.29
CA LEU A 82 2.88 16.99 3.14
C LEU A 82 1.88 17.96 3.77
N HIS A 83 2.31 18.91 4.60
CA HIS A 83 1.41 19.94 5.15
C HIS A 83 1.05 20.99 4.10
N ALA A 84 1.93 21.21 3.11
CA ALA A 84 1.69 22.10 1.97
C ALA A 84 1.25 21.36 0.70
N ALA A 85 1.29 20.03 0.68
CA ALA A 85 0.94 19.24 -0.50
C ALA A 85 -0.57 19.31 -0.81
N PRO A 86 -0.98 19.26 -2.10
CA PRO A 86 -2.37 19.02 -2.46
C PRO A 86 -2.87 17.73 -1.83
N TRP A 87 -4.15 17.68 -1.46
CA TRP A 87 -4.75 16.51 -0.83
C TRP A 87 -6.21 16.35 -1.25
N GLY A 88 -6.74 15.15 -1.05
CA GLY A 88 -8.15 14.81 -1.26
C GLY A 88 -8.63 13.79 -0.25
N ILE A 89 -9.91 13.41 -0.34
CA ILE A 89 -10.50 12.35 0.49
C ILE A 89 -10.46 11.05 -0.29
N ASP A 90 -9.86 10.01 0.30
CA ASP A 90 -9.86 8.66 -0.24
C ASP A 90 -11.21 7.95 0.02
N GLY A 91 -11.49 6.85 -0.69
CA GLY A 91 -12.73 6.08 -0.55
C GLY A 91 -12.96 5.51 0.86
N CYS A 92 -11.92 5.43 1.68
CA CYS A 92 -12.03 5.06 3.10
C CYS A 92 -12.35 6.24 4.04
N ALA A 93 -12.50 7.46 3.52
CA ALA A 93 -12.66 8.76 4.22
C ALA A 93 -11.38 9.37 4.81
N ILE A 94 -10.21 8.76 4.66
CA ILE A 94 -8.97 9.33 5.17
C ILE A 94 -8.41 10.40 4.20
N PRO A 95 -7.96 11.57 4.71
CA PRO A 95 -7.26 12.55 3.91
C PRO A 95 -5.96 11.98 3.35
N THR A 96 -5.78 12.09 2.04
CA THR A 96 -4.64 11.53 1.32
C THR A 96 -3.90 12.63 0.56
N SER A 97 -2.61 12.79 0.87
CA SER A 97 -1.74 13.78 0.22
C SER A 97 -1.25 13.28 -1.15
N ALA A 98 -1.18 14.18 -2.11
CA ALA A 98 -0.51 13.96 -3.38
C ALA A 98 1.01 13.99 -3.18
N VAL A 99 1.72 13.07 -3.83
CA VAL A 99 3.18 12.99 -3.80
C VAL A 99 3.74 12.74 -5.20
N PRO A 100 4.94 13.27 -5.53
CA PRO A 100 5.62 12.91 -6.76
C PRO A 100 5.92 11.40 -6.80
N LEU A 101 5.75 10.75 -7.96
CA LEU A 101 6.03 9.31 -8.12
C LEU A 101 7.47 8.93 -7.72
N ARG A 102 8.45 9.79 -8.05
CA ARG A 102 9.84 9.62 -7.62
C ARG A 102 10.00 9.58 -6.10
N ALA A 103 9.24 10.39 -5.37
CA ALA A 103 9.30 10.43 -3.91
C ALA A 103 8.67 9.17 -3.31
N ALA A 104 7.55 8.70 -3.89
CA ALA A 104 6.92 7.45 -3.50
C ALA A 104 7.83 6.23 -3.76
N ALA A 105 8.51 6.21 -4.91
CA ALA A 105 9.51 5.18 -5.23
C ALA A 105 10.66 5.19 -4.21
N GLU A 106 11.22 6.37 -3.91
CA GLU A 106 12.27 6.50 -2.89
C GLU A 106 11.79 6.07 -1.50
N GLY A 107 10.54 6.40 -1.12
CA GLY A 107 9.91 5.90 0.10
C GLY A 107 9.84 4.37 0.15
N ALA A 108 9.49 3.72 -0.96
CA ALA A 108 9.48 2.26 -1.06
C ALA A 108 10.88 1.67 -0.91
N ARG A 109 11.90 2.28 -1.53
CA ARG A 109 13.32 1.89 -1.35
C ARG A 109 13.72 1.98 0.12
N ARG A 110 13.45 3.10 0.79
CA ARG A 110 13.74 3.32 2.22
C ARG A 110 13.03 2.30 3.11
N TRP A 111 11.79 1.93 2.78
CA TRP A 111 11.06 0.87 3.50
C TRP A 111 11.73 -0.52 3.34
N ALA A 112 12.27 -0.83 2.16
CA ALA A 112 12.98 -2.07 1.91
C ALA A 112 14.37 -2.13 2.57
N THR A 113 15.06 -0.99 2.65
CA THR A 113 16.42 -0.86 3.18
C THR A 113 16.48 0.10 4.38
N PRO A 114 15.88 -0.25 5.53
CA PRO A 114 15.73 0.66 6.67
C PRO A 114 17.06 1.09 7.30
N HIS A 115 18.15 0.39 7.03
CA HIS A 115 19.50 0.72 7.53
C HIS A 115 20.36 1.50 6.52
N ASP A 116 19.81 1.87 5.37
CA ASP A 116 20.49 2.73 4.41
C ASP A 116 20.82 4.10 5.04
N PRO A 117 22.02 4.67 4.78
CA PRO A 117 22.43 5.95 5.36
C PRO A 117 21.46 7.11 5.07
N LEU A 118 20.74 7.07 3.95
CA LEU A 118 19.77 8.09 3.54
C LEU A 118 18.43 8.00 4.31
N VAL A 119 18.20 6.93 5.08
CA VAL A 119 17.07 6.84 6.00
C VAL A 119 17.39 7.61 7.28
N PRO A 120 16.55 8.58 7.70
CA PRO A 120 16.73 9.28 8.96
C PRO A 120 16.84 8.30 10.13
N GLU A 121 17.85 8.47 10.97
CA GLU A 121 18.21 7.52 12.03
C GLU A 121 17.01 7.17 12.94
N ARG A 122 16.21 8.17 13.30
CA ARG A 122 15.01 8.02 14.13
C ARG A 122 13.95 7.07 13.56
N TYR A 123 13.97 6.80 12.26
CA TYR A 123 12.98 5.94 11.58
C TYR A 123 13.49 4.55 11.25
N ARG A 124 14.79 4.28 11.36
CA ARG A 124 15.37 2.99 10.93
C ARG A 124 14.75 1.80 11.65
N ALA A 125 14.69 1.85 12.98
CA ALA A 125 14.08 0.78 13.79
C ALA A 125 12.58 0.62 13.53
N LEU A 126 11.87 1.72 13.27
CA LEU A 126 10.43 1.71 12.98
C LEU A 126 10.15 1.08 11.61
N LEU A 127 10.90 1.47 10.59
CA LEU A 127 10.80 0.87 9.25
C LEU A 127 11.19 -0.61 9.26
N GLU A 128 12.25 -0.99 9.98
CA GLU A 128 12.62 -2.41 10.12
C GLU A 128 11.49 -3.22 10.75
N ARG A 129 10.83 -2.69 11.79
CA ARG A 129 9.69 -3.35 12.40
C ARG A 129 8.53 -3.51 11.41
N VAL A 130 8.19 -2.48 10.64
CA VAL A 130 7.10 -2.52 9.64
C VAL A 130 7.45 -3.48 8.50
N ARG A 131 8.68 -3.42 7.98
CA ARG A 131 9.23 -4.33 6.96
C ARG A 131 9.17 -5.79 7.42
N SER A 132 9.72 -6.09 8.59
CA SER A 132 9.70 -7.42 9.19
C SER A 132 8.28 -7.95 9.38
N ALA A 133 7.33 -7.10 9.81
CA ALA A 133 5.93 -7.51 9.96
C ALA A 133 5.29 -7.87 8.62
N ALA A 134 5.52 -7.07 7.57
CA ALA A 134 5.01 -7.30 6.22
C ALA A 134 5.59 -8.58 5.61
N VAL A 135 6.92 -8.76 5.69
CA VAL A 135 7.63 -9.94 5.19
C VAL A 135 7.20 -11.21 5.90
N LYS A 136 7.02 -11.16 7.23
CA LYS A 136 6.60 -12.33 8.02
C LYS A 136 5.13 -12.69 7.79
N ASN A 137 4.29 -11.72 7.41
CA ASN A 137 2.84 -11.91 7.29
C ASN A 137 2.27 -11.34 5.97
N PRO A 138 2.77 -11.75 4.79
CA PRO A 138 2.43 -11.12 3.52
C PRO A 138 0.95 -11.24 3.15
N ARG A 139 0.28 -12.29 3.65
CA ARG A 139 -1.18 -12.48 3.47
C ARG A 139 -2.02 -11.41 4.18
N LEU A 140 -1.48 -10.68 5.16
CA LEU A 140 -2.17 -9.59 5.84
C LEU A 140 -2.05 -8.24 5.12
N ILE A 141 -1.32 -8.18 4.01
CA ILE A 141 -1.18 -6.96 3.19
C ILE A 141 -2.44 -6.76 2.33
N SER A 142 -2.70 -7.67 1.39
CA SER A 142 -3.90 -7.64 0.53
C SER A 142 -4.59 -9.00 0.41
N GLY A 143 -3.89 -10.09 0.75
CA GLY A 143 -4.42 -11.45 0.65
C GLY A 143 -3.85 -12.20 -0.56
N ALA A 144 -4.23 -13.47 -0.72
CA ALA A 144 -3.69 -14.30 -1.79
C ALA A 144 -4.11 -13.81 -3.18
N GLY A 145 -3.20 -13.87 -4.15
CA GLY A 145 -3.47 -13.51 -5.55
C GLY A 145 -3.36 -12.01 -5.86
N PHE A 146 -3.14 -11.16 -4.86
CA PHE A 146 -2.78 -9.76 -5.06
C PHE A 146 -1.28 -9.61 -5.28
N LEU A 147 -0.91 -8.68 -6.16
CA LEU A 147 0.48 -8.48 -6.60
C LEU A 147 1.40 -8.13 -5.44
N ASP A 148 0.99 -7.23 -4.54
CA ASP A 148 1.84 -6.83 -3.41
C ASP A 148 2.11 -7.99 -2.44
N THR A 149 1.10 -8.82 -2.14
CA THR A 149 1.29 -10.05 -1.37
C THR A 149 2.24 -11.04 -2.07
N ASP A 150 2.09 -11.26 -3.38
CA ASP A 150 2.90 -12.24 -4.11
C ASP A 150 4.34 -11.77 -4.38
N LEU A 151 4.55 -10.45 -4.51
CA LEU A 151 5.88 -9.82 -4.53
C LEU A 151 6.61 -10.03 -3.21
N ILE A 152 5.95 -9.79 -2.07
CA ILE A 152 6.57 -9.97 -0.75
C ILE A 152 6.88 -11.46 -0.51
N ARG A 153 5.98 -12.37 -0.89
CA ARG A 153 6.19 -13.82 -0.74
C ARG A 153 7.36 -14.36 -1.55
N GLY A 154 7.52 -13.90 -2.78
CA GLY A 154 8.60 -14.36 -3.66
C GLY A 154 9.94 -13.65 -3.41
N GLY A 155 9.93 -12.55 -2.65
CA GLY A 155 11.05 -11.63 -2.55
C GLY A 155 12.06 -11.93 -1.46
N ASP A 156 12.16 -13.19 -1.02
CA ASP A 156 13.19 -13.72 -0.10
C ASP A 156 13.50 -12.83 1.13
N GLY A 157 12.47 -12.18 1.66
CA GLY A 157 12.56 -11.33 2.85
C GLY A 157 13.23 -9.96 2.66
N VAL A 158 13.52 -9.56 1.41
CA VAL A 158 14.11 -8.26 1.08
C VAL A 158 13.19 -7.34 0.28
N VAL A 159 12.07 -7.87 -0.24
CA VAL A 159 11.08 -7.09 -1.00
C VAL A 159 9.91 -6.67 -0.10
N VAL A 160 9.52 -5.41 -0.24
CA VAL A 160 8.27 -4.86 0.28
C VAL A 160 7.44 -4.31 -0.87
N ALA A 161 6.11 -4.40 -0.76
CA ALA A 161 5.22 -3.87 -1.78
C ALA A 161 3.89 -3.43 -1.16
N LYS A 162 3.25 -2.46 -1.81
CA LYS A 162 1.86 -2.08 -1.51
C LYS A 162 1.16 -1.55 -2.75
N GLN A 163 -0.03 -2.06 -3.01
CA GLN A 163 -0.96 -1.52 -4.01
C GLN A 163 -1.93 -0.52 -3.36
N GLY A 164 -2.26 0.54 -4.11
CA GLY A 164 -3.36 1.46 -3.85
C GLY A 164 -4.58 1.11 -4.71
N ALA A 165 -5.77 1.58 -4.31
CA ALA A 165 -7.05 1.20 -4.91
C ALA A 165 -7.17 1.60 -6.39
N GLU A 166 -6.66 2.77 -6.76
CA GLU A 166 -6.83 3.36 -8.10
C GLU A 166 -5.56 3.22 -8.97
N GLY A 167 -4.89 2.07 -8.90
CA GLY A 167 -3.82 1.72 -9.84
C GLY A 167 -2.43 2.29 -9.55
N LEU A 168 -2.12 2.58 -8.28
CA LEU A 168 -0.74 2.80 -7.81
C LEU A 168 -0.16 1.49 -7.26
N CYS A 169 1.07 1.16 -7.61
CA CYS A 169 1.84 0.09 -6.99
C CYS A 169 3.22 0.59 -6.62
N LEU A 170 3.59 0.40 -5.35
CA LEU A 170 4.92 0.67 -4.82
C LEU A 170 5.63 -0.65 -4.56
N VAL A 171 6.89 -0.75 -4.97
CA VAL A 171 7.78 -1.88 -4.70
C VAL A 171 9.13 -1.36 -4.22
N GLY A 172 9.60 -1.89 -3.11
CA GLY A 172 10.93 -1.61 -2.57
C GLY A 172 11.75 -2.89 -2.51
N LEU A 173 13.02 -2.79 -2.87
CA LEU A 173 14.00 -3.87 -2.81
C LEU A 173 15.41 -3.27 -2.63
N PRO A 174 16.44 -4.05 -2.27
CA PRO A 174 17.80 -3.52 -2.19
C PRO A 174 18.22 -2.81 -3.48
N GLY A 175 18.69 -1.56 -3.34
CA GLY A 175 19.13 -0.71 -4.45
C GLY A 175 18.02 0.04 -5.21
N TYR A 176 16.76 -0.42 -5.18
CA TYR A 176 15.70 0.13 -6.02
C TYR A 176 14.40 0.40 -5.27
N GLY A 177 13.75 1.48 -5.68
CA GLY A 177 12.36 1.75 -5.39
C GLY A 177 11.60 1.96 -6.69
N ILE A 178 10.40 1.40 -6.80
CA ILE A 178 9.58 1.44 -8.00
C ILE A 178 8.21 1.99 -7.60
N ALA A 179 7.71 2.94 -8.41
CA ALA A 179 6.33 3.41 -8.35
C ALA A 179 5.72 3.32 -9.75
N VAL A 180 4.72 2.46 -9.90
CA VAL A 180 3.94 2.32 -11.14
C VAL A 180 2.55 2.90 -10.89
N ARG A 181 2.12 3.83 -11.74
CA ARG A 181 0.77 4.39 -11.71
C ARG A 181 0.11 4.20 -13.07
N THR A 182 -1.08 3.63 -13.06
CA THR A 182 -1.99 3.62 -14.21
C THR A 182 -2.84 4.89 -14.17
N GLU A 183 -2.76 5.72 -15.21
CA GLU A 183 -3.38 7.06 -15.22
C GLU A 183 -4.91 7.02 -15.17
N ASP A 184 -5.53 6.06 -15.86
CA ASP A 184 -6.98 5.82 -15.89
C ASP A 184 -7.48 4.90 -14.76
N GLY A 185 -6.60 4.57 -13.81
CA GLY A 185 -6.89 3.66 -12.70
C GLY A 185 -6.78 2.18 -13.08
N ASP A 186 -6.63 1.32 -12.08
CA ASP A 186 -6.48 -0.13 -12.29
C ASP A 186 -7.17 -0.97 -11.22
N ALA A 187 -8.39 -0.61 -10.85
CA ALA A 187 -9.17 -1.33 -9.84
C ALA A 187 -9.39 -2.82 -10.20
N ALA A 188 -9.44 -3.15 -11.50
CA ALA A 188 -9.55 -4.52 -11.99
C ALA A 188 -8.20 -5.27 -12.07
N ALA A 189 -7.10 -4.65 -11.61
CA ALA A 189 -5.74 -5.18 -11.65
C ALA A 189 -5.38 -5.74 -13.04
N ARG A 190 -5.54 -4.96 -14.10
CA ARG A 190 -5.33 -5.40 -15.48
C ARG A 190 -3.91 -5.10 -15.95
N SER A 191 -3.46 -3.87 -15.82
CA SER A 191 -2.23 -3.37 -16.46
C SER A 191 -1.09 -3.14 -15.46
N GLY A 192 -1.39 -2.64 -14.27
CA GLY A 192 -0.38 -2.24 -13.28
C GLY A 192 0.50 -3.41 -12.86
N ARG A 193 -0.07 -4.60 -12.66
CA ARG A 193 0.71 -5.80 -12.31
C ARG A 193 1.65 -6.26 -13.41
N VAL A 194 1.21 -6.21 -14.66
CA VAL A 194 2.02 -6.57 -15.82
C VAL A 194 3.18 -5.59 -15.96
N ALA A 195 2.90 -4.29 -15.85
CA ALA A 195 3.92 -3.25 -15.92
C ALA A 195 4.94 -3.36 -14.79
N THR A 196 4.51 -3.56 -13.54
CA THR A 196 5.40 -3.73 -12.38
C THR A 196 6.35 -4.91 -12.56
N VAL A 197 5.85 -6.07 -13.00
CA VAL A 197 6.70 -7.25 -13.22
C VAL A 197 7.67 -7.04 -14.39
N ALA A 198 7.23 -6.36 -15.45
CA ALA A 198 8.09 -6.03 -16.58
C ALA A 198 9.24 -5.08 -16.18
N VAL A 199 8.96 -4.05 -15.38
CA VAL A 199 9.99 -3.15 -14.85
C VAL A 199 10.99 -3.91 -13.98
N LEU A 200 10.51 -4.79 -13.09
CA LEU A 200 11.40 -5.64 -12.27
C LEU A 200 12.32 -6.50 -13.14
N ALA A 201 11.81 -7.06 -14.24
CA ALA A 201 12.62 -7.83 -15.18
C ALA A 201 13.64 -6.94 -15.91
N ALA A 202 13.23 -5.75 -16.37
CA ALA A 202 14.10 -4.82 -17.08
C ALA A 202 15.26 -4.31 -16.21
N ILE A 203 15.04 -4.15 -14.90
CA ILE A 203 16.10 -3.76 -13.95
C ILE A 203 16.96 -4.95 -13.48
N GLY A 204 16.68 -6.17 -13.96
CA GLY A 204 17.41 -7.38 -13.58
C GLY A 204 17.12 -7.89 -12.17
N ALA A 205 15.99 -7.51 -11.55
CA ALA A 205 15.66 -7.96 -10.20
C ALA A 205 15.25 -9.44 -10.19
N SER A 206 15.90 -10.25 -9.38
CA SER A 206 15.67 -11.71 -9.30
C SER A 206 14.21 -12.08 -9.01
N ILE A 207 13.53 -11.27 -8.20
CA ILE A 207 12.10 -11.42 -7.88
C ILE A 207 11.21 -11.51 -9.13
N ALA A 208 11.59 -10.89 -10.26
CA ALA A 208 10.81 -10.98 -11.49
C ALA A 208 10.63 -12.42 -11.99
N ALA A 209 11.59 -13.30 -11.68
CA ALA A 209 11.58 -14.71 -12.05
C ALA A 209 10.79 -15.61 -11.07
N ALA A 210 10.35 -15.10 -9.91
CA ALA A 210 9.65 -15.89 -8.91
C ALA A 210 8.32 -16.47 -9.43
N ALA A 211 8.03 -17.74 -9.12
CA ALA A 211 6.80 -18.42 -9.51
C ALA A 211 5.53 -17.77 -8.90
N SER A 212 5.66 -17.07 -7.76
CA SER A 212 4.56 -16.28 -7.20
C SER A 212 4.06 -15.18 -8.15
N LEU A 213 4.86 -14.77 -9.13
CA LEU A 213 4.52 -13.73 -10.10
C LEU A 213 3.97 -14.25 -11.44
N ASP A 214 3.80 -15.56 -11.61
CA ASP A 214 3.38 -16.14 -12.90
C ASP A 214 2.05 -15.56 -13.40
N SER A 215 1.06 -15.41 -12.52
CA SER A 215 -0.26 -14.83 -12.83
C SER A 215 -0.25 -13.31 -13.00
N HIS A 216 0.89 -12.66 -12.76
CA HIS A 216 1.07 -11.21 -12.83
C HIS A 216 1.86 -10.76 -14.06
N ARG A 217 2.61 -11.67 -14.71
CA ARG A 217 3.38 -11.40 -15.94
C ARG A 217 2.50 -11.11 -17.14
N THR A 218 1.34 -11.77 -17.22
CA THR A 218 0.34 -11.58 -18.26
C THR A 218 -1.06 -11.73 -17.66
N VAL A 219 -2.03 -11.02 -18.21
CA VAL A 219 -3.41 -11.05 -17.71
C VAL A 219 -4.37 -11.36 -18.84
N ASN A 220 -5.08 -12.47 -18.72
CA ASN A 220 -6.16 -12.80 -19.64
C ASN A 220 -7.45 -12.09 -19.19
N LEU A 221 -8.04 -11.29 -20.08
CA LEU A 221 -9.34 -10.68 -19.87
C LEU A 221 -10.40 -11.74 -20.14
N ALA A 222 -11.03 -12.23 -19.07
CA ALA A 222 -12.06 -13.26 -19.15
C ALA A 222 -13.26 -12.78 -19.99
N ASP A 223 -13.85 -13.69 -20.76
CA ASP A 223 -15.17 -13.46 -21.35
C ASP A 223 -16.21 -13.56 -20.22
N PRO A 224 -17.01 -12.51 -19.95
CA PRO A 224 -18.04 -12.55 -18.92
C PRO A 224 -19.12 -13.61 -19.19
N ARG A 225 -19.18 -14.18 -20.40
CA ARG A 225 -20.09 -15.28 -20.78
C ARG A 225 -19.51 -16.67 -20.54
N GLY A 226 -18.27 -16.77 -20.04
CA GLY A 226 -17.59 -18.05 -19.77
C GLY A 226 -16.90 -18.68 -20.98
N GLY A 227 -16.71 -17.92 -22.06
CA GLY A 227 -15.93 -18.34 -23.24
C GLY A 227 -14.42 -18.22 -23.06
N ALA A 228 -13.68 -18.38 -24.16
CA ALA A 228 -12.24 -18.13 -24.20
C ALA A 228 -11.93 -16.66 -23.85
N ALA A 229 -10.72 -16.38 -23.35
CA ALA A 229 -10.31 -15.02 -23.02
C ALA A 229 -10.46 -14.07 -24.23
N LEU A 230 -11.07 -12.90 -24.00
CA LEU A 230 -11.34 -11.92 -25.05
C LEU A 230 -10.06 -11.21 -25.51
N ALA A 231 -9.09 -11.05 -24.61
CA ALA A 231 -7.78 -10.47 -24.89
C ALA A 231 -6.77 -10.87 -23.82
N THR A 232 -5.48 -10.63 -24.10
CA THR A 232 -4.40 -10.80 -23.13
C THR A 232 -3.60 -9.49 -23.01
N VAL A 233 -3.45 -8.99 -21.80
CA VAL A 233 -2.55 -7.88 -21.47
C VAL A 233 -1.15 -8.45 -21.27
N ARG A 234 -0.17 -7.87 -21.97
CA ARG A 234 1.25 -8.23 -21.92
C ARG A 234 2.11 -6.97 -21.88
N PRO A 235 3.37 -7.03 -21.41
CA PRO A 235 4.27 -5.89 -21.48
C PRO A 235 4.48 -5.46 -22.93
N GLY A 236 4.40 -4.16 -23.21
CA GLY A 236 4.80 -3.60 -24.49
C GLY A 236 6.32 -3.43 -24.58
N ASP A 237 6.84 -3.27 -25.80
CA ASP A 237 8.28 -3.17 -26.07
C ASP A 237 8.97 -2.06 -25.28
N SER A 238 8.28 -0.92 -25.08
CA SER A 238 8.81 0.20 -24.32
C SER A 238 9.15 -0.14 -22.86
N LEU A 239 8.48 -1.15 -22.27
CA LEU A 239 8.77 -1.64 -20.93
C LEU A 239 9.87 -2.70 -20.93
N THR A 240 9.88 -3.59 -21.93
CA THR A 240 10.87 -4.68 -22.01
C THR A 240 12.24 -4.16 -22.40
N THR A 241 12.32 -3.03 -23.11
CA THR A 241 13.58 -2.37 -23.49
C THR A 241 13.94 -1.21 -22.56
N LEU A 242 13.26 -1.04 -21.43
CA LEU A 242 13.52 0.03 -20.48
C LEU A 242 14.97 -0.07 -20.00
N LYS A 243 15.76 0.98 -20.25
CA LYS A 243 17.12 1.10 -19.72
C LYS A 243 17.08 1.89 -18.42
N VAL A 244 17.60 1.30 -17.36
CA VAL A 244 17.80 1.98 -16.09
C VAL A 244 19.17 2.65 -16.15
N SER A 245 19.19 3.97 -16.03
CA SER A 245 20.41 4.79 -15.94
C SER A 245 20.81 5.01 -14.50
#